data_AF-A0A239DI44-F1
#
_entry.id   AF-A0A239DI44-F1
#
_cell.length_a   1.000
_cell.length_b   1.000
_cell.length_c   1.000
_cell.angle_alpha   90.00
_cell.angle_beta   90.00
_cell.angle_gamma   90.00
#
_symmetry.space_group_name_H-M   'P 1'
#
loop_
_entity.id
_entity.type
_entity.pdbx_description
1 polymer ?
#
loop_
_entity_poly.entity_id
_entity_poly.type
_entity_poly.pdbx_seq_one_letter_code
_entity_poly.pdbx_strand_id
1 'polypeptide(L)'
;MSLLVSTRYTAWPIEHSRRVNIIELVTEGLIVKGLNERIYSRFIALKNLKTADTNAMYRIYSRFYQNTTHATFLDDLQNKTGAIVARTRSTKRIIGFSTLTVFDCDIDGKKIRGIFSGDTIVEPEFWGSRCLHVAFYRQILLARLRHPFTPLYWFLISKGYKTYLLLTRNFYDYYPDRNQPDSKLGDIVRAFSKQQYPNAFDPERMLLDFGEGAACLDENVAQITPEIRAQEPDIAYFEDCNPSWRQGTELPCAGEISFSALTKYCYHLSLKVIRLKLKQRAIAKTQSVPDALKGDAAGPEI
;
A
#
# COMPACT_ATOMS: atom_id res chain seq x y z
N MET A 1 11.10 30.68 20.57
CA MET A 1 10.61 30.37 19.20
C MET A 1 10.50 28.86 19.05
N SER A 2 9.43 28.28 19.59
CA SER A 2 9.18 26.84 19.56
C SER A 2 8.19 26.55 18.42
N LEU A 3 8.68 25.98 17.32
CA LEU A 3 7.86 25.53 16.20
C LEU A 3 7.45 24.08 16.45
N LEU A 4 6.23 23.91 16.94
CA LEU A 4 5.50 22.65 17.04
C LEU A 4 5.44 21.98 15.66
N VAL A 5 6.27 20.96 15.45
CA VAL A 5 6.15 20.04 14.32
C VAL A 5 4.96 19.12 14.61
N SER A 6 3.79 19.52 14.12
CA SER A 6 2.58 18.69 14.12
C SER A 6 2.85 17.40 13.34
N THR A 7 3.09 16.32 14.08
CA THR A 7 3.11 14.92 13.63
C THR A 7 1.82 14.56 12.89
N ARG A 8 1.86 14.60 11.55
CA ARG A 8 0.90 13.93 10.66
C ARG A 8 1.64 13.03 9.67
N TYR A 9 2.30 12.02 10.21
CA TYR A 9 2.81 10.87 9.44
C TYR A 9 1.66 9.86 9.26
N THR A 10 0.85 10.06 8.24
CA THR A 10 -0.17 9.09 7.84
C THR A 10 0.29 8.29 6.63
N ALA A 11 0.95 7.15 6.88
CA ALA A 11 0.49 5.95 6.22
C ALA A 11 -0.96 5.76 6.67
N TRP A 12 -1.91 6.07 5.78
CA TRP A 12 -3.36 6.00 6.01
C TRP A 12 -3.96 7.07 6.97
N PRO A 13 -5.06 7.76 6.63
CA PRO A 13 -5.87 8.46 7.62
C PRO A 13 -6.50 7.41 8.55
N ILE A 14 -6.03 7.36 9.80
CA ILE A 14 -6.67 6.57 10.86
C ILE A 14 -7.91 7.37 11.29
N GLU A 15 -9.08 7.04 10.73
CA GLU A 15 -10.38 7.41 11.29
C GLU A 15 -10.83 6.29 12.23
N HIS A 16 -10.96 6.59 13.52
CA HIS A 16 -11.17 5.67 14.65
C HIS A 16 -12.52 4.91 14.67
N SER A 17 -13.29 4.78 13.59
CA SER A 17 -14.58 4.10 13.69
C SER A 17 -15.21 3.56 12.41
N ARG A 18 -14.50 3.51 11.28
CA ARG A 18 -15.06 2.92 10.06
C ARG A 18 -14.09 1.94 9.44
N ARG A 19 -14.57 0.71 9.18
CA ARG A 19 -13.97 -0.19 8.18
C ARG A 19 -13.78 0.64 6.92
N VAL A 20 -12.54 1.06 6.64
CA VAL A 20 -12.32 1.90 5.48
C VAL A 20 -12.53 1.02 4.26
N ASN A 21 -13.56 1.37 3.51
CA ASN A 21 -13.90 0.64 2.34
C ASN A 21 -12.81 0.89 1.28
N ILE A 22 -12.11 -0.17 0.85
CA ILE A 22 -11.13 -0.16 -0.27
C ILE A 22 -11.68 0.55 -1.53
N ILE A 23 -13.00 0.67 -1.62
CA ILE A 23 -13.75 1.32 -2.70
C ILE A 23 -13.64 2.86 -2.67
N GLU A 24 -13.60 3.51 -1.50
CA GLU A 24 -13.32 4.95 -1.40
C GLU A 24 -11.85 5.28 -1.66
N LEU A 25 -11.01 4.29 -1.36
CA LEU A 25 -9.55 4.24 -1.40
C LEU A 25 -8.94 4.39 -2.80
N VAL A 26 -9.65 3.98 -3.85
CA VAL A 26 -9.11 3.86 -5.21
C VAL A 26 -9.48 5.03 -6.13
N THR A 27 -10.46 5.83 -5.73
CA THR A 27 -11.18 6.74 -6.65
C THR A 27 -11.05 8.22 -6.29
N GLU A 28 -10.45 8.55 -5.13
CA GLU A 28 -10.11 9.93 -4.80
C GLU A 28 -8.60 10.05 -4.57
N GLY A 29 -7.91 10.87 -5.39
CA GLY A 29 -6.53 11.31 -5.13
C GLY A 29 -5.50 10.98 -6.21
N LEU A 30 -5.70 11.46 -7.44
CA LEU A 30 -4.56 11.78 -8.35
C LEU A 30 -4.07 13.23 -8.16
N ILE A 31 -4.73 13.97 -7.27
CA ILE A 31 -4.36 15.30 -6.80
C ILE A 31 -4.16 15.17 -5.30
N VAL A 32 -2.97 15.48 -4.81
CA VAL A 32 -2.72 15.67 -3.37
C VAL A 32 -3.38 17.00 -3.01
N LYS A 33 -4.32 17.02 -2.06
CA LYS A 33 -4.96 18.27 -1.61
C LYS A 33 -3.87 19.25 -1.17
N GLY A 34 -3.80 20.42 -1.81
CA GLY A 34 -2.80 21.47 -1.52
C GLY A 34 -1.62 21.54 -2.51
N LEU A 35 -1.44 20.56 -3.39
CA LEU A 35 -0.44 20.60 -4.47
C LEU A 35 -1.12 20.64 -5.84
N ASN A 36 -0.72 21.59 -6.69
CA ASN A 36 -1.23 21.69 -8.07
C ASN A 36 -0.57 20.69 -9.05
N GLU A 37 0.14 19.68 -8.53
CA GLU A 37 0.88 18.68 -9.31
C GLU A 37 0.07 17.39 -9.45
N ARG A 38 0.02 16.85 -10.68
CA ARG A 38 -0.62 15.56 -10.95
C ARG A 38 0.42 14.46 -10.89
N ILE A 39 0.09 13.36 -10.26
CA ILE A 39 0.99 12.21 -10.15
C ILE A 39 0.44 10.99 -10.88
N TYR A 40 1.31 10.06 -11.22
CA TYR A 40 0.92 8.75 -11.75
C TYR A 40 1.93 7.69 -11.35
N SER A 41 1.49 6.43 -11.33
CA SER A 41 2.34 5.28 -10.99
C SER A 41 2.20 4.19 -12.06
N ARG A 42 3.29 3.45 -12.27
CA ARG A 42 3.32 2.29 -13.18
C ARG A 42 4.25 1.23 -12.64
N PHE A 43 3.87 -0.02 -12.82
CA PHE A 43 4.80 -1.13 -12.64
C PHE A 43 5.82 -1.15 -13.80
N ILE A 44 7.09 -1.30 -13.45
CA ILE A 44 8.21 -1.47 -14.36
C ILE A 44 8.88 -2.78 -13.98
N ALA A 45 8.90 -3.74 -14.91
CA ALA A 45 9.61 -5.00 -14.72
C ALA A 45 11.10 -4.73 -14.50
N LEU A 46 11.77 -5.55 -13.69
CA LEU A 46 13.18 -5.37 -13.34
C LEU A 46 14.07 -5.10 -14.57
N LYS A 47 13.92 -5.91 -15.62
CA LYS A 47 14.65 -5.77 -16.90
C LYS A 47 14.46 -4.43 -17.63
N ASN A 48 13.43 -3.67 -17.28
CA ASN A 48 13.09 -2.39 -17.89
C ASN A 48 13.39 -1.20 -16.96
N LEU A 49 13.88 -1.44 -15.73
CA LEU A 49 14.33 -0.36 -14.84
C LEU A 49 15.67 0.16 -15.35
N LYS A 50 15.72 1.46 -15.64
CA LYS A 50 16.94 2.12 -16.09
C LYS A 50 17.82 2.47 -14.90
N THR A 51 19.12 2.61 -15.11
CA THR A 51 20.06 3.12 -14.09
C THR A 51 19.62 4.46 -13.51
N ALA A 52 19.06 5.35 -14.33
CA ALA A 52 18.51 6.61 -13.85
C ALA A 52 17.32 6.43 -12.89
N ASP A 53 16.48 5.41 -13.11
CA ASP A 53 15.36 5.10 -12.23
C ASP A 53 15.86 4.52 -10.90
N THR A 54 16.78 3.56 -10.93
CA THR A 54 17.34 2.93 -9.72
C THR A 54 18.11 3.94 -8.86
N ASN A 55 18.90 4.82 -9.48
CA ASN A 55 19.60 5.89 -8.77
C ASN A 55 18.62 6.87 -8.09
N ALA A 56 17.52 7.21 -8.77
CA ALA A 56 16.51 8.09 -8.19
C ALA A 56 15.71 7.40 -7.07
N MET A 57 15.41 6.11 -7.22
CA MET A 57 14.79 5.29 -6.17
C MET A 57 15.70 5.24 -4.93
N TYR A 58 16.99 4.94 -5.10
CA TYR A 58 17.95 4.93 -3.98
C TYR A 58 18.08 6.29 -3.28
N ARG A 59 18.12 7.40 -4.04
CA ARG A 59 18.18 8.75 -3.45
C ARG A 59 16.98 9.06 -2.55
N ILE A 60 15.82 8.50 -2.86
CA ILE A 60 14.65 8.61 -1.98
C ILE A 60 14.83 7.65 -0.80
N TYR A 61 15.21 6.40 -1.07
CA TYR A 61 15.42 5.35 -0.06
C TYR A 61 16.38 5.75 1.06
N SER A 62 17.56 6.25 0.71
CA SER A 62 18.62 6.62 1.65
C SER A 62 18.27 7.81 2.55
N ARG A 63 17.15 8.50 2.32
CA ARG A 63 16.64 9.57 3.20
C ARG A 63 15.82 9.03 4.36
N PHE A 64 15.33 7.80 4.27
CA PHE A 64 14.41 7.19 5.25
C PHE A 64 14.99 5.97 5.95
N TYR A 65 16.01 5.35 5.35
CA TYR A 65 16.67 4.16 5.88
C TYR A 65 18.12 4.47 6.22
N GLN A 66 18.54 4.02 7.40
CA GLN A 66 19.93 4.04 7.83
C GLN A 66 20.62 2.73 7.44
N ASN A 67 21.96 2.67 7.55
CA ASN A 67 22.77 1.48 7.27
C ASN A 67 22.58 0.86 5.88
N THR A 68 22.36 1.70 4.86
CA THR A 68 22.17 1.25 3.48
C THR A 68 23.21 1.84 2.55
N THR A 69 23.54 1.08 1.50
CA THR A 69 24.37 1.54 0.39
C THR A 69 23.63 1.34 -0.92
N HIS A 70 24.06 2.05 -1.97
CA HIS A 70 23.49 1.87 -3.30
C HIS A 70 23.66 0.42 -3.80
N ALA A 71 24.78 -0.23 -3.46
CA ALA A 71 25.04 -1.62 -3.81
C ALA A 71 24.04 -2.55 -3.12
N THR A 72 23.86 -2.42 -1.79
CA THR A 72 22.89 -3.21 -1.02
C THR A 72 21.47 -3.05 -1.56
N PHE A 73 21.07 -1.83 -1.91
CA PHE A 73 19.76 -1.56 -2.51
C PHE A 73 19.59 -2.23 -3.88
N LEU A 74 20.62 -2.19 -4.73
CA LEU A 74 20.57 -2.85 -6.03
C LEU A 74 20.54 -4.37 -5.90
N ASP A 75 21.30 -4.95 -4.98
CA ASP A 75 21.32 -6.39 -4.74
C ASP A 75 19.95 -6.90 -4.25
N ASP A 76 19.28 -6.16 -3.34
CA ASP A 76 17.90 -6.48 -2.98
C ASP A 76 16.96 -6.38 -4.19
N LEU A 77 17.07 -5.29 -4.97
CA LEU A 77 16.23 -5.04 -6.13
C LEU A 77 16.36 -6.11 -7.22
N GLN A 78 17.55 -6.70 -7.40
CA GLN A 78 17.80 -7.77 -8.37
C GLN A 78 17.01 -9.04 -8.08
N ASN A 79 16.64 -9.26 -6.82
CA ASN A 79 15.81 -10.41 -6.41
C ASN A 79 14.31 -10.14 -6.55
N LYS A 80 13.91 -8.97 -7.09
CA LYS A 80 12.51 -8.58 -7.27
C LYS A 80 12.04 -8.78 -8.70
N THR A 81 10.73 -8.92 -8.89
CA THR A 81 10.11 -8.96 -10.23
C THR A 81 10.14 -7.58 -10.89
N GLY A 82 10.13 -6.51 -10.09
CA GLY A 82 10.24 -5.13 -10.56
C GLY A 82 9.83 -4.14 -9.49
N ALA A 83 9.45 -2.94 -9.91
CA ALA A 83 8.99 -1.90 -9.00
C ALA A 83 7.80 -1.13 -9.58
N ILE A 84 6.87 -0.76 -8.71
CA ILE A 84 5.87 0.27 -8.99
C ILE A 84 6.55 1.61 -8.75
N VAL A 85 6.62 2.46 -9.76
CA VAL A 85 7.30 3.76 -9.67
C VAL A 85 6.29 4.88 -9.85
N ALA A 86 6.22 5.78 -8.86
CA ALA A 86 5.40 6.99 -8.86
C ALA A 86 6.19 8.18 -9.41
N ARG A 87 5.56 8.97 -10.28
CA ARG A 87 6.16 10.13 -10.94
C ARG A 87 5.22 11.33 -10.96
N THR A 88 5.79 12.53 -10.94
CA THR A 88 5.09 13.76 -11.33
C THR A 88 4.73 13.72 -12.81
N ARG A 89 3.63 14.38 -13.20
CA ARG A 89 3.20 14.40 -14.59
C ARG A 89 3.91 15.48 -15.39
N SER A 90 4.23 16.60 -14.77
CA SER A 90 4.98 17.72 -15.35
C SER A 90 6.41 17.34 -15.73
N THR A 91 7.23 16.90 -14.76
CA THR A 91 8.67 16.70 -14.92
C THR A 91 9.08 15.24 -15.06
N LYS A 92 8.15 14.29 -14.89
CA LYS A 92 8.43 12.83 -14.87
C LYS A 92 9.42 12.41 -13.76
N ARG A 93 9.64 13.27 -12.76
CA ARG A 93 10.52 12.98 -11.63
C ARG A 93 9.93 11.84 -10.80
N ILE A 94 10.76 10.88 -10.39
CA ILE A 94 10.36 9.86 -9.42
C ILE A 94 10.16 10.51 -8.05
N ILE A 95 9.01 10.25 -7.45
CA ILE A 95 8.60 10.79 -6.14
C ILE A 95 8.36 9.68 -5.11
N GLY A 96 8.47 8.43 -5.54
CA GLY A 96 8.23 7.26 -4.71
C GLY A 96 8.22 5.98 -5.50
N PHE A 97 8.35 4.86 -4.82
CA PHE A 97 8.32 3.53 -5.41
C PHE A 97 7.85 2.49 -4.39
N SER A 98 7.50 1.31 -4.91
CA SER A 98 7.25 0.09 -4.13
C SER A 98 7.87 -1.09 -4.89
N THR A 99 8.87 -1.76 -4.32
CA THR A 99 9.44 -2.98 -4.92
C THR A 99 8.45 -4.14 -4.83
N LEU A 100 8.47 -5.01 -5.83
CA LEU A 100 7.48 -6.07 -5.96
C LEU A 100 8.15 -7.38 -6.39
N THR A 101 7.90 -8.44 -5.64
CA THR A 101 8.21 -9.82 -6.05
C THR A 101 6.91 -10.57 -6.25
N VAL A 102 6.79 -11.28 -7.37
CA VAL A 102 5.75 -12.27 -7.62
C VAL A 102 6.45 -13.60 -7.73
N PHE A 103 6.04 -14.56 -6.91
CA PHE A 103 6.70 -15.85 -6.80
C PHE A 103 5.66 -16.96 -6.62
N ASP A 104 6.03 -18.15 -7.07
CA ASP A 104 5.25 -19.36 -6.84
C ASP A 104 5.88 -20.14 -5.67
N CYS A 105 5.03 -20.79 -4.90
CA CYS A 105 5.40 -21.66 -3.79
C CYS A 105 4.56 -22.95 -3.89
N ASP A 106 5.12 -24.05 -3.41
CA ASP A 106 4.42 -25.33 -3.32
C ASP A 106 4.30 -25.71 -1.85
N ILE A 107 3.06 -26.00 -1.41
CA ILE A 107 2.76 -26.49 -0.07
C ILE A 107 1.97 -27.79 -0.24
N ASP A 108 2.54 -28.90 0.18
CA ASP A 108 1.95 -30.24 0.09
C ASP A 108 1.42 -30.60 -1.32
N GLY A 109 2.18 -30.26 -2.36
CA GLY A 109 1.80 -30.50 -3.77
C GLY A 109 0.79 -29.50 -4.33
N LYS A 110 0.41 -28.48 -3.56
CA LYS A 110 -0.49 -27.40 -4.00
C LYS A 110 0.32 -26.18 -4.36
N LYS A 111 0.27 -25.80 -5.63
CA LYS A 111 0.83 -24.55 -6.13
C LYS A 111 0.01 -23.37 -5.63
N ILE A 112 0.68 -22.44 -4.97
CA ILE A 112 0.15 -21.15 -4.56
C ILE A 112 1.05 -20.03 -5.05
N ARG A 113 0.52 -18.81 -5.09
CA ARG A 113 1.26 -17.64 -5.55
C ARG A 113 1.30 -16.56 -4.47
N GLY A 114 2.49 -16.03 -4.23
CA GLY A 114 2.72 -14.85 -3.42
C GLY A 114 2.95 -13.62 -4.29
N ILE A 115 2.35 -12.50 -3.90
CA ILE A 115 2.81 -11.16 -4.29
C ILE A 115 3.39 -10.54 -3.03
N PHE A 116 4.65 -10.14 -3.07
CA PHE A 116 5.32 -9.47 -1.98
C PHE A 116 5.59 -8.01 -2.35
N SER A 117 5.18 -7.08 -1.49
CA SER A 117 5.56 -5.67 -1.57
C SER A 117 6.68 -5.42 -0.58
N GLY A 118 7.88 -5.13 -1.09
CA GLY A 118 9.04 -4.80 -0.27
C GLY A 118 9.11 -3.31 0.02
N ASP A 119 10.31 -2.75 -0.11
CA ASP A 119 10.60 -1.33 0.10
C ASP A 119 9.59 -0.43 -0.60
N THR A 120 8.83 0.30 0.21
CA THR A 120 7.74 1.18 -0.23
C THR A 120 7.92 2.55 0.39
N ILE A 121 8.25 3.53 -0.44
CA ILE A 121 8.55 4.89 0.00
C ILE A 121 7.91 5.89 -0.95
N VAL A 122 7.36 6.94 -0.38
CA VAL A 122 6.89 8.14 -1.08
C VAL A 122 7.47 9.34 -0.35
N GLU A 123 7.89 10.36 -1.08
CA GLU A 123 8.35 11.60 -0.46
C GLU A 123 7.23 12.28 0.36
N PRO A 124 7.57 13.00 1.46
CA PRO A 124 6.58 13.48 2.43
C PRO A 124 5.54 14.41 1.83
N GLU A 125 5.91 15.21 0.84
CA GLU A 125 5.04 16.13 0.13
C GLU A 125 3.91 15.41 -0.61
N PHE A 126 4.08 14.12 -0.92
CA PHE A 126 3.10 13.30 -1.63
C PHE A 126 2.47 12.22 -0.75
N TRP A 127 2.63 12.30 0.57
CA TRP A 127 1.92 11.43 1.49
C TRP A 127 0.40 11.62 1.43
N GLY A 128 -0.32 10.55 1.74
CA GLY A 128 -1.77 10.46 1.53
C GLY A 128 -2.17 10.28 0.05
N SER A 129 -1.22 10.36 -0.89
CA SER A 129 -1.51 9.99 -2.28
C SER A 129 -1.73 8.49 -2.42
N ARG A 130 -2.70 8.11 -3.26
CA ARG A 130 -3.09 6.71 -3.47
C ARG A 130 -2.46 6.09 -4.71
N CYS A 131 -1.47 6.76 -5.30
CA CYS A 131 -0.92 6.36 -6.59
C CYS A 131 -0.26 4.97 -6.53
N LEU A 132 0.57 4.67 -5.53
CA LEU A 132 1.20 3.35 -5.39
C LEU A 132 0.15 2.26 -5.15
N HIS A 133 -0.84 2.52 -4.28
CA HIS A 133 -1.92 1.57 -4.01
C HIS A 133 -2.69 1.18 -5.27
N VAL A 134 -3.11 2.16 -6.08
CA VAL A 134 -3.85 1.89 -7.33
C VAL A 134 -3.02 1.05 -8.29
N ALA A 135 -1.72 1.32 -8.42
CA ALA A 135 -0.86 0.50 -9.27
C ALA A 135 -0.62 -0.90 -8.70
N PHE A 136 -0.54 -1.06 -7.38
CA PHE A 136 -0.41 -2.35 -6.72
C PHE A 136 -1.64 -3.22 -6.93
N TYR A 137 -2.85 -2.65 -6.74
CA TYR A 137 -4.10 -3.34 -7.05
C TYR A 137 -4.19 -3.77 -8.52
N ARG A 138 -3.69 -2.95 -9.46
CA ARG A 138 -3.61 -3.35 -10.86
C ARG A 138 -2.70 -4.55 -11.07
N GLN A 139 -1.58 -4.65 -10.33
CA GLN A 139 -0.72 -5.83 -10.38
C GLN A 139 -1.41 -7.07 -9.81
N ILE A 140 -2.14 -6.93 -8.70
CA ILE A 140 -2.95 -8.02 -8.13
C ILE A 140 -3.97 -8.52 -9.17
N LEU A 141 -4.73 -7.61 -9.79
CA LEU A 141 -5.71 -7.95 -10.83
C LEU A 141 -5.06 -8.70 -11.99
N LEU A 142 -3.93 -8.18 -12.50
CA LEU A 142 -3.22 -8.80 -13.61
C LEU A 142 -2.63 -10.18 -13.25
N ALA A 143 -2.12 -10.34 -12.03
CA ALA A 143 -1.62 -11.63 -11.54
C ALA A 143 -2.77 -12.65 -11.45
N ARG A 144 -3.92 -12.24 -10.92
CA ARG A 144 -5.10 -13.11 -10.81
C ARG A 144 -5.68 -13.49 -12.17
N LEU A 145 -5.71 -12.56 -13.13
CA LEU A 145 -6.17 -12.83 -14.50
C LEU A 145 -5.25 -13.79 -15.25
N ARG A 146 -3.93 -13.72 -15.01
CA ARG A 146 -2.97 -14.66 -15.60
C ARG A 146 -3.05 -16.07 -14.99
N HIS A 147 -3.44 -16.17 -13.71
CA HIS A 147 -3.51 -17.43 -12.98
C HIS A 147 -4.86 -17.56 -12.24
N PRO A 148 -5.97 -17.78 -12.97
CA PRO A 148 -7.32 -17.74 -12.42
C PRO A 148 -7.65 -18.90 -11.47
N PHE A 149 -6.88 -19.99 -11.48
CA PHE A 149 -7.11 -21.17 -10.65
C PHE A 149 -6.06 -21.37 -9.56
N THR A 150 -5.05 -20.51 -9.50
CA THR A 150 -4.00 -20.57 -8.48
C THR A 150 -4.37 -19.65 -7.31
N PRO A 151 -4.40 -20.14 -6.06
CA PRO A 151 -4.55 -19.29 -4.88
C PRO A 151 -3.50 -18.19 -4.86
N LEU A 152 -3.93 -16.96 -4.56
CA LEU A 152 -3.10 -15.77 -4.60
C LEU A 152 -3.12 -15.09 -3.23
N TYR A 153 -1.95 -14.79 -2.70
CA TYR A 153 -1.78 -14.20 -1.39
C TYR A 153 -0.91 -12.95 -1.50
N TRP A 154 -1.28 -11.90 -0.76
CA TRP A 154 -0.38 -10.78 -0.54
C TRP A 154 0.47 -11.07 0.68
N PHE A 155 1.76 -11.25 0.47
CA PHE A 155 2.76 -11.36 1.52
C PHE A 155 3.30 -9.97 1.85
N LEU A 156 3.42 -9.64 3.13
CA LEU A 156 4.03 -8.40 3.61
C LEU A 156 4.81 -8.68 4.90
N ILE A 157 5.86 -7.90 5.12
CA ILE A 157 6.65 -7.96 6.35
C ILE A 157 6.40 -6.66 7.13
N SER A 158 5.87 -6.81 8.34
CA SER A 158 5.43 -5.68 9.14
C SER A 158 6.54 -5.24 10.07
N LYS A 159 7.28 -4.20 9.66
CA LYS A 159 8.23 -3.47 10.51
C LYS A 159 7.57 -2.79 11.73
N GLY A 160 6.27 -2.52 11.66
CA GLY A 160 5.55 -1.85 12.74
C GLY A 160 4.03 -1.98 12.60
N TYR A 161 3.32 -1.59 13.66
CA TYR A 161 1.88 -1.81 13.76
C TYR A 161 1.07 -1.12 12.65
N LYS A 162 1.53 -0.01 12.07
CA LYS A 162 0.83 0.68 10.98
C LYS A 162 0.73 -0.19 9.72
N THR A 163 1.81 -0.91 9.39
CA THR A 163 1.85 -1.85 8.26
C THR A 163 0.97 -3.06 8.57
N TYR A 164 1.00 -3.55 9.81
CA TYR A 164 0.13 -4.64 10.24
C TYR A 164 -1.37 -4.27 10.11
N LEU A 165 -1.77 -3.07 10.58
CA LEU A 165 -3.14 -2.58 10.46
C LEU A 165 -3.60 -2.38 9.00
N LEU A 166 -2.67 -2.21 8.06
CA LEU A 166 -3.01 -2.19 6.64
C LEU A 166 -3.58 -3.54 6.21
N LEU A 167 -3.07 -4.64 6.77
CA LEU A 167 -3.61 -5.96 6.50
C LEU A 167 -4.94 -6.16 7.24
N THR A 168 -4.98 -5.96 8.56
CA THR A 168 -6.16 -6.27 9.39
C THR A 168 -7.42 -5.50 8.98
N ARG A 169 -7.24 -4.29 8.45
CA ARG A 169 -8.36 -3.42 8.04
C ARG A 169 -8.85 -3.68 6.61
N ASN A 170 -8.05 -4.34 5.76
CA ASN A 170 -8.33 -4.47 4.33
C ASN A 170 -8.56 -5.91 3.87
N PHE A 171 -8.21 -6.92 4.68
CA PHE A 171 -8.37 -8.33 4.33
C PHE A 171 -9.38 -9.00 5.25
N TYR A 172 -10.19 -9.89 4.68
CA TYR A 172 -11.12 -10.74 5.46
C TYR A 172 -10.37 -11.92 6.07
N ASP A 173 -9.56 -12.59 5.26
CA ASP A 173 -8.74 -13.73 5.66
C ASP A 173 -7.28 -13.29 5.62
N TYR A 174 -6.66 -13.22 6.79
CA TYR A 174 -5.28 -12.82 6.95
C TYR A 174 -4.61 -13.53 8.12
N TYR A 175 -3.28 -13.49 8.14
CA TYR A 175 -2.46 -13.97 9.24
C TYR A 175 -1.31 -12.99 9.51
N PRO A 176 -0.94 -12.78 10.79
CA PRO A 176 -1.64 -13.29 11.98
C PRO A 176 -2.95 -12.52 12.22
N ASP A 177 -4.02 -13.22 12.64
CA ASP A 177 -5.31 -12.63 13.01
C ASP A 177 -5.59 -12.96 14.46
N ARG A 178 -5.85 -11.94 15.29
CA ARG A 178 -6.13 -12.10 16.72
C ARG A 178 -7.36 -12.97 17.00
N ASN A 179 -8.30 -13.04 16.05
CA ASN A 179 -9.53 -13.82 16.20
C ASN A 179 -9.37 -15.26 15.67
N GLN A 180 -8.33 -15.51 14.87
CA GLN A 180 -8.06 -16.79 14.22
C GLN A 180 -6.54 -17.08 14.22
N PRO A 181 -5.90 -17.18 15.40
CA PRO A 181 -4.45 -17.33 15.51
C PRO A 181 -3.92 -18.62 14.86
N ASP A 182 -4.73 -19.68 14.82
CA ASP A 182 -4.36 -21.00 14.27
C ASP A 182 -4.83 -21.19 12.81
N SER A 183 -5.00 -20.10 12.07
CA SER A 183 -5.38 -20.15 10.66
C SER A 183 -4.34 -20.90 9.81
N LYS A 184 -4.82 -21.65 8.80
CA LYS A 184 -3.97 -22.29 7.77
C LYS A 184 -3.10 -21.30 6.98
N LEU A 185 -3.43 -20.01 7.04
CA LEU A 185 -2.58 -18.95 6.50
C LEU A 185 -1.22 -18.86 7.21
N GLY A 186 -1.10 -19.36 8.44
CA GLY A 186 0.18 -19.48 9.15
C GLY A 186 1.18 -20.37 8.41
N ASP A 187 0.73 -21.48 7.80
CA ASP A 187 1.59 -22.36 7.00
C ASP A 187 2.06 -21.66 5.73
N ILE A 188 1.20 -20.86 5.11
CA ILE A 188 1.54 -20.05 3.93
C ILE A 188 2.58 -18.99 4.30
N VAL A 189 2.38 -18.26 5.40
CA VAL A 189 3.35 -17.28 5.90
C VAL A 189 4.68 -17.95 6.20
N ARG A 190 4.66 -19.11 6.87
CA ARG A 190 5.88 -19.89 7.14
C ARG A 190 6.61 -20.28 5.87
N ALA A 191 5.90 -20.81 4.87
CA ALA A 191 6.49 -21.21 3.59
C ALA A 191 7.07 -20.01 2.82
N PHE A 192 6.32 -18.91 2.76
CA PHE A 192 6.77 -17.68 2.11
C PHE A 192 8.00 -17.08 2.80
N SER A 193 8.01 -17.02 4.13
CA SER A 193 9.16 -16.51 4.89
C SER A 193 10.40 -17.39 4.68
N LYS A 194 10.26 -18.72 4.72
CA LYS A 194 11.38 -19.64 4.42
C LYS A 194 11.92 -19.46 3.00
N GLN A 195 11.05 -19.27 2.02
CA GLN A 195 11.46 -19.13 0.63
C GLN A 195 12.09 -17.77 0.34
N GLN A 196 11.53 -16.68 0.86
CA GLN A 196 12.00 -15.32 0.59
C GLN A 196 13.17 -14.91 1.49
N TYR A 197 13.22 -15.43 2.71
CA TYR A 197 14.15 -15.01 3.76
C TYR A 197 14.71 -16.20 4.57
N PRO A 198 15.32 -17.21 3.92
CA PRO A 198 15.76 -18.44 4.57
C PRO A 198 16.73 -18.23 5.73
N ASN A 199 17.56 -17.18 5.67
CA ASN A 199 18.59 -16.89 6.68
C ASN A 199 18.10 -15.97 7.81
N ALA A 200 16.97 -15.30 7.62
CA ALA A 200 16.43 -14.33 8.58
C ALA A 200 15.16 -14.86 9.28
N PHE A 201 14.52 -15.89 8.74
CA PHE A 201 13.27 -16.39 9.30
C PHE A 201 13.48 -17.34 10.47
N ASP A 202 12.98 -16.95 11.63
CA ASP A 202 12.85 -17.78 12.81
C ASP A 202 11.50 -18.51 12.78
N PRO A 203 11.47 -19.84 12.55
CA PRO A 203 10.23 -20.60 12.47
C PRO A 203 9.56 -20.83 13.83
N GLU A 204 10.30 -20.76 14.94
CA GLU A 204 9.75 -20.94 16.28
C GLU A 204 8.99 -19.68 16.71
N ARG A 205 9.61 -18.52 16.49
CA ARG A 205 9.02 -17.22 16.83
C ARG A 205 8.06 -16.71 15.75
N MET A 206 8.08 -17.27 14.54
CA MET A 206 7.37 -16.76 13.36
C MET A 206 7.74 -15.30 13.04
N LEU A 207 9.03 -14.94 13.20
CA LEU A 207 9.56 -13.60 13.00
C LEU A 207 10.69 -13.60 11.98
N LEU A 208 10.91 -12.43 11.37
CA LEU A 208 12.10 -12.17 10.57
C LEU A 208 13.07 -11.35 11.41
N ASP A 209 14.26 -11.88 11.62
CA ASP A 209 15.39 -11.21 12.26
C ASP A 209 16.52 -11.06 11.24
N PHE A 210 16.72 -9.83 10.79
CA PHE A 210 17.77 -9.50 9.81
C PHE A 210 19.13 -9.23 10.47
N GLY A 211 19.22 -9.36 11.80
CA GLY A 211 20.43 -9.11 12.58
C GLY A 211 20.74 -7.63 12.81
N GLU A 212 21.81 -7.39 13.57
CA GLU A 212 22.29 -6.05 13.87
C GLU A 212 22.77 -5.33 12.59
N GLY A 213 22.39 -4.07 12.43
CA GLY A 213 22.77 -3.24 11.28
C GLY A 213 21.86 -3.35 10.06
N ALA A 214 20.77 -4.15 10.13
CA ALA A 214 19.74 -4.14 9.10
C ALA A 214 19.11 -2.75 8.92
N ALA A 215 18.59 -2.49 7.72
CA ALA A 215 17.96 -1.22 7.40
C ALA A 215 16.68 -0.99 8.23
N CYS A 216 16.81 -0.24 9.32
CA CYS A 216 15.71 0.13 10.22
C CYS A 216 15.08 1.47 9.82
N LEU A 217 13.80 1.62 10.17
CA LEU A 217 13.11 2.91 10.16
C LEU A 217 13.57 3.72 11.37
N ASP A 218 13.62 5.05 11.23
CA ASP A 218 13.99 5.97 12.33
C ASP A 218 13.11 5.75 13.57
N GLU A 219 13.74 5.67 14.75
CA GLU A 219 13.14 5.33 16.06
C GLU A 219 11.97 6.25 16.47
N ASN A 220 11.92 7.46 15.93
CA ASN A 220 10.86 8.43 16.21
C ASN A 220 9.56 8.15 15.45
N VAL A 221 9.55 7.18 14.55
CA VAL A 221 8.42 6.91 13.67
C VAL A 221 7.50 5.84 14.28
N ALA A 222 6.43 6.30 14.94
CA ALA A 222 5.28 5.51 15.38
C ALA A 222 5.53 4.52 16.55
N GLN A 223 5.73 5.06 17.75
CA GLN A 223 5.77 4.28 18.97
C GLN A 223 4.39 3.72 19.35
N ILE A 224 4.38 2.52 19.97
CA ILE A 224 3.20 1.98 20.66
C ILE A 224 3.27 2.47 22.11
N THR A 225 2.34 3.34 22.50
CA THR A 225 2.19 3.79 23.89
C THR A 225 1.23 2.86 24.65
N PRO A 226 1.29 2.80 25.99
CA PRO A 226 0.34 2.01 26.78
C PRO A 226 -1.12 2.33 26.48
N GLU A 227 -1.44 3.60 26.20
CA GLU A 227 -2.80 4.05 25.90
C GLU A 227 -3.27 3.50 24.55
N ILE A 228 -2.43 3.57 23.51
CA ILE A 228 -2.75 3.04 22.18
C ILE A 228 -2.94 1.52 22.27
N ARG A 229 -2.03 0.84 22.99
CA ARG A 229 -2.10 -0.61 23.21
C ARG A 229 -3.42 -1.01 23.87
N ALA A 230 -3.88 -0.26 24.87
CA ALA A 230 -5.13 -0.55 25.57
C ALA A 230 -6.39 -0.30 24.72
N GLN A 231 -6.34 0.67 23.79
CA GLN A 231 -7.49 1.07 22.99
C GLN A 231 -7.66 0.28 21.68
N GLU A 232 -6.58 -0.24 21.12
CA GLU A 232 -6.56 -0.88 19.80
C GLU A 232 -6.09 -2.34 19.90
N PRO A 233 -7.01 -3.33 20.00
CA PRO A 233 -6.67 -4.73 20.22
C PRO A 233 -5.75 -5.34 19.15
N ASP A 234 -5.85 -4.87 17.90
CA ASP A 234 -4.98 -5.32 16.82
C ASP A 234 -3.53 -4.85 17.04
N ILE A 235 -3.33 -3.64 17.59
CA ILE A 235 -1.99 -3.13 17.92
C ILE A 235 -1.40 -3.91 19.09
N ALA A 236 -2.21 -4.22 20.10
CA ALA A 236 -1.78 -5.05 21.21
C ALA A 236 -1.31 -6.43 20.73
N TYR A 237 -2.12 -7.07 19.88
CA TYR A 237 -1.82 -8.39 19.32
C TYR A 237 -0.58 -8.37 18.40
N PHE A 238 -0.36 -7.29 17.63
CA PHE A 238 0.89 -7.11 16.88
C PHE A 238 2.12 -7.15 17.79
N GLU A 239 2.10 -6.40 18.89
CA GLU A 239 3.23 -6.36 19.82
C GLU A 239 3.35 -7.66 20.64
N ASP A 240 2.26 -8.40 20.85
CA ASP A 240 2.31 -9.76 21.42
C ASP A 240 3.00 -10.75 20.46
N CYS A 241 2.67 -10.67 19.16
CA CYS A 241 3.29 -11.52 18.14
C CYS A 241 4.76 -11.15 17.90
N ASN A 242 5.13 -9.88 18.06
CA ASN A 242 6.48 -9.39 17.83
C ASN A 242 6.98 -8.50 18.99
N PRO A 243 7.32 -9.06 20.17
CA PRO A 243 7.77 -8.26 21.31
C PRO A 243 9.08 -7.50 21.05
N SER A 244 9.93 -8.02 20.15
CA SER A 244 11.20 -7.42 19.76
C SER A 244 11.09 -6.45 18.58
N TRP A 245 9.88 -5.99 18.20
CA TRP A 245 9.69 -5.07 17.08
C TRP A 245 10.53 -3.79 17.21
N ARG A 246 10.79 -3.32 18.44
CA ARG A 246 11.67 -2.17 18.72
C ARG A 246 13.15 -2.43 18.39
N GLN A 247 13.56 -3.68 18.41
CA GLN A 247 14.92 -4.13 18.07
C GLN A 247 15.07 -4.36 16.55
N GLY A 248 14.00 -4.20 15.77
CA GLY A 248 14.03 -4.30 14.32
C GLY A 248 13.55 -5.64 13.74
N THR A 249 13.07 -6.58 14.57
CA THR A 249 12.43 -7.79 14.06
C THR A 249 11.12 -7.46 13.37
N GLU A 250 10.82 -8.15 12.27
CA GLU A 250 9.64 -7.91 11.46
C GLU A 250 8.66 -9.07 11.56
N LEU A 251 7.36 -8.74 11.59
CA LEU A 251 6.30 -9.73 11.63
C LEU A 251 5.86 -10.09 10.20
N PRO A 252 6.19 -11.28 9.67
CA PRO A 252 5.70 -11.71 8.38
C PRO A 252 4.19 -11.97 8.46
N CYS A 253 3.45 -11.41 7.49
CA CYS A 253 2.00 -11.49 7.43
C CYS A 253 1.54 -11.84 6.01
N ALA A 254 0.37 -12.46 5.88
CA ALA A 254 -0.25 -12.67 4.57
C ALA A 254 -1.76 -12.45 4.60
N GLY A 255 -2.30 -11.92 3.50
CA GLY A 255 -3.74 -11.81 3.27
C GLY A 255 -4.15 -12.59 2.01
N GLU A 256 -5.27 -13.31 2.07
CA GLU A 256 -5.81 -13.99 0.89
C GLU A 256 -6.42 -12.98 -0.09
N ILE A 257 -6.02 -13.08 -1.36
CA ILE A 257 -6.64 -12.35 -2.46
C ILE A 257 -7.69 -13.25 -3.12
N SER A 258 -8.83 -13.38 -2.44
CA SER A 258 -9.94 -14.21 -2.91
C SER A 258 -10.63 -13.60 -4.14
N PHE A 259 -11.20 -14.46 -4.99
CA PHE A 259 -11.95 -14.00 -6.17
C PHE A 259 -13.17 -13.16 -5.77
N SER A 260 -13.80 -13.50 -4.65
CA SER A 260 -14.96 -12.77 -4.11
C SER A 260 -14.58 -11.38 -3.60
N ALA A 261 -13.42 -11.21 -2.97
CA ALA A 261 -12.89 -9.90 -2.60
C ALA A 261 -12.63 -9.04 -3.85
N LEU A 262 -12.06 -9.65 -4.89
CA LEU A 262 -11.74 -8.98 -6.15
C LEU A 262 -12.98 -8.59 -6.96
N THR A 263 -13.99 -9.46 -7.04
CA THR A 263 -15.23 -9.17 -7.78
C THR A 263 -16.07 -8.09 -7.09
N LYS A 264 -16.19 -8.14 -5.76
CA LYS A 264 -16.81 -7.07 -4.96
C LYS A 264 -16.11 -5.75 -5.27
N TYR A 265 -14.78 -5.73 -5.23
CA TYR A 265 -14.01 -4.54 -5.55
C TYR A 265 -14.25 -4.03 -6.99
N CYS A 266 -14.13 -4.89 -8.00
CA CYS A 266 -14.37 -4.53 -9.41
C CYS A 266 -15.79 -4.00 -9.64
N TYR A 267 -16.80 -4.63 -9.03
CA TYR A 267 -18.19 -4.19 -9.09
C TYR A 267 -18.36 -2.77 -8.55
N HIS A 268 -17.84 -2.53 -7.34
CA HIS A 268 -17.97 -1.24 -6.69
C HIS A 268 -17.16 -0.13 -7.37
N LEU A 269 -15.98 -0.44 -7.91
CA LEU A 269 -15.21 0.49 -8.75
C LEU A 269 -16.00 0.88 -10.00
N SER A 270 -16.63 -0.10 -10.66
CA SER A 270 -17.45 0.11 -11.86
C SER A 270 -18.65 1.01 -11.57
N LEU A 271 -19.38 0.74 -10.48
CA LEU A 271 -20.47 1.60 -10.01
C LEU A 271 -20.03 3.04 -9.76
N LYS A 272 -18.85 3.24 -9.16
CA LYS A 272 -18.33 4.58 -8.87
C LYS A 272 -17.90 5.32 -10.15
N VAL A 273 -17.26 4.64 -11.10
CA VAL A 273 -16.94 5.23 -12.41
C VAL A 273 -18.21 5.64 -13.15
N ILE A 274 -19.25 4.80 -13.12
CA ILE A 274 -20.56 5.12 -13.70
C ILE A 274 -21.15 6.36 -13.01
N ARG A 275 -21.17 6.41 -11.68
CA ARG A 275 -21.66 7.59 -10.91
C ARG A 275 -20.88 8.87 -11.25
N LEU A 276 -19.55 8.80 -11.38
CA LEU A 276 -18.73 9.95 -11.77
C LEU A 276 -19.03 10.42 -13.19
N LYS A 277 -19.16 9.50 -14.15
CA LYS A 277 -19.56 9.84 -15.53
C LYS A 277 -20.95 10.46 -15.58
N LEU A 278 -21.91 9.94 -14.80
CA LEU A 278 -23.25 10.52 -14.68
C LEU A 278 -23.21 11.92 -14.07
N LYS A 279 -22.42 12.14 -13.01
CA LYS A 279 -22.24 13.46 -12.39
C LYS A 279 -21.58 14.46 -13.34
N GLN A 280 -20.56 14.04 -14.10
CA GLN A 280 -19.93 14.89 -15.13
C GLN A 280 -20.89 15.24 -16.26
N ARG A 281 -21.70 14.28 -16.72
CA ARG A 281 -22.77 14.52 -17.72
C ARG A 281 -23.83 15.48 -17.19
N ALA A 282 -24.23 15.36 -15.93
CA ALA A 282 -25.20 16.27 -15.32
C ALA A 282 -24.64 17.70 -15.24
N ILE A 283 -23.39 17.88 -14.78
CA ILE A 283 -22.72 19.19 -14.74
C ILE A 283 -22.59 19.80 -16.14
N ALA A 284 -22.17 19.01 -17.14
CA ALA A 284 -22.07 19.47 -18.52
C ALA A 284 -23.44 19.88 -19.10
N LYS A 285 -24.52 19.16 -18.74
CA LYS A 285 -25.89 19.48 -19.16
C LYS A 285 -26.43 20.75 -18.48
N THR A 286 -26.08 21.01 -17.22
CA THR A 286 -26.44 22.24 -16.51
C THR A 286 -25.68 23.46 -17.05
N GLN A 287 -24.45 23.28 -17.52
CA GLN A 287 -23.65 24.36 -18.14
C GLN A 287 -23.99 24.61 -19.63
N SER A 288 -24.73 23.70 -20.29
CA SER A 288 -25.11 23.82 -21.69
C SER A 288 -26.53 24.35 -21.92
N VAL A 289 -27.24 24.79 -20.87
CA VAL A 289 -28.54 25.48 -21.00
C VAL A 289 -28.23 26.98 -21.16
N PRO A 290 -28.47 27.60 -22.33
CA PRO A 290 -28.28 29.04 -22.49
C PRO A 290 -29.33 29.81 -21.67
N ASP A 291 -28.93 30.96 -21.10
CA ASP A 291 -29.80 31.97 -20.48
C ASP A 291 -30.77 32.60 -21.50
N ALA A 292 -31.67 31.81 -22.07
CA ALA A 292 -32.76 32.29 -22.90
C ALA A 292 -34.07 31.99 -22.19
N LEU A 293 -34.44 32.87 -21.25
CA LEU A 293 -35.81 33.22 -20.82
C LEU A 293 -35.72 34.25 -19.66
N LYS A 294 -35.15 35.43 -19.94
CA LYS A 294 -35.61 36.67 -19.31
C LYS A 294 -36.40 37.41 -20.38
N GLY A 295 -37.65 36.98 -20.54
CA GLY A 295 -38.60 37.60 -21.45
C GLY A 295 -38.94 39.01 -21.00
N ASP A 296 -39.01 39.88 -22.00
CA ASP A 296 -39.43 41.27 -21.93
C ASP A 296 -40.74 41.48 -21.15
N ALA A 297 -40.73 42.45 -20.25
CA ALA A 297 -41.93 43.14 -19.80
C ALA A 297 -41.58 44.62 -19.56
N ALA A 298 -41.31 45.33 -20.66
CA ALA A 298 -41.46 46.77 -20.69
C ALA A 298 -42.97 47.07 -20.80
N GLY A 299 -43.61 47.43 -19.69
CA GLY A 299 -44.91 48.09 -19.72
C GLY A 299 -44.73 49.58 -20.05
N PRO A 300 -45.60 50.20 -20.86
CA PRO A 300 -45.46 51.61 -21.20
C PRO A 300 -45.87 52.49 -20.02
N GLU A 301 -45.17 53.61 -19.86
CA GLU A 301 -45.63 54.77 -19.09
C GLU A 301 -46.95 55.28 -19.68
N ILE A 302 -47.99 55.43 -18.85
CA ILE A 302 -48.83 56.62 -18.57
C ILE A 302 -49.74 56.27 -17.39
#